data_AF-S7N5G0-F1
#
_entry.id   AF-S7N5G0-F1
#
_cell.length_a   1.000
_cell.length_b   1.000
_cell.length_c   1.000
_cell.angle_alpha   90.00
_cell.angle_beta   90.00
_cell.angle_gamma   90.00
#
_symmetry.space_group_name_H-M   'P 1'
#
loop_
_entity.id
_entity.type
_entity.pdbx_description
1 polymer ?
#
loop_
_entity_poly.entity_id
_entity_poly.type
_entity_poly.pdbx_seq_one_letter_code
_entity_poly.pdbx_strand_id
1 'polypeptide(L)'
;MACTVAVEESIAHHYNNQIRTLMEEDPEKYEELLQVIKKFRDEELEHHDIGLEHDAELAPAYAILKKVIQAGCSAAIYLSERF
;
A
#
# COMPACT_ATOMS: atom_id res chain seq x y z
N MET A 1 -7.87 -5.86 -11.36
CA MET A 1 -7.66 -7.29 -10.99
C MET A 1 -7.55 -7.44 -9.47
N ALA A 2 -8.18 -8.46 -8.90
CA ALA A 2 -8.28 -8.68 -7.45
C ALA A 2 -6.95 -8.72 -6.67
N CYS A 3 -5.93 -9.41 -7.20
CA CYS A 3 -4.61 -9.48 -6.54
C CYS A 3 -3.90 -8.12 -6.54
N THR A 4 -4.00 -7.35 -7.62
CA THR A 4 -3.42 -6.00 -7.71
C THR A 4 -4.03 -5.09 -6.65
N VAL A 5 -5.36 -5.04 -6.54
CA VAL A 5 -6.06 -4.21 -5.53
C VAL A 5 -5.61 -4.53 -4.10
N ALA A 6 -5.46 -5.81 -3.76
CA ALA A 6 -5.05 -6.22 -2.40
C ALA A 6 -3.58 -5.84 -2.07
N VAL A 7 -2.69 -5.95 -3.07
CA VAL A 7 -1.28 -5.57 -2.94
C VAL A 7 -1.15 -4.05 -2.85
N GLU A 8 -1.76 -3.31 -3.77
CA GLU A 8 -1.65 -1.85 -3.82
C GLU A 8 -2.25 -1.19 -2.58
N GLU A 9 -3.35 -1.69 -2.03
CA GLU A 9 -3.88 -1.18 -0.76
C GLU A 9 -2.89 -1.38 0.40
N SER A 10 -2.18 -2.51 0.43
CA SER A 10 -1.17 -2.79 1.46
C SER A 10 0.04 -1.86 1.33
N ILE A 11 0.48 -1.60 0.10
CA ILE A 11 1.60 -0.71 -0.20
C ILE A 11 1.23 0.74 0.10
N ALA A 12 0.06 1.21 -0.33
CA ALA A 12 -0.43 2.55 -0.02
C ALA A 12 -0.58 2.78 1.50
N HIS A 13 -1.05 1.77 2.25
CA HIS A 13 -1.10 1.84 3.70
C HIS A 13 0.30 1.96 4.32
N HIS A 14 1.28 1.21 3.81
CA HIS A 14 2.67 1.28 4.25
C HIS A 14 3.28 2.68 4.02
N TYR A 15 3.10 3.25 2.83
CA TYR A 15 3.58 4.61 2.53
C TYR A 15 2.91 5.68 3.40
N ASN A 16 1.62 5.55 3.71
CA ASN A 16 0.96 6.46 4.66
C ASN A 16 1.58 6.39 6.07
N ASN A 17 1.93 5.19 6.54
CA ASN A 17 2.61 5.06 7.82
C ASN A 17 4.02 5.67 7.79
N GLN A 18 4.78 5.48 6.70
CA GLN A 18 6.09 6.13 6.53
C GLN A 18 5.98 7.65 6.54
N ILE A 19 5.01 8.22 5.82
CA ILE A 19 4.76 9.67 5.81
C ILE A 19 4.47 10.17 7.22
N ARG A 20 3.61 9.48 7.99
CA ARG A 20 3.28 9.88 9.36
C ARG A 20 4.53 9.88 10.26
N THR A 21 5.32 8.82 10.21
CA THR A 21 6.56 8.72 11.00
C THR A 21 7.54 9.84 10.66
N LEU A 22 7.76 10.09 9.37
CA LEU A 22 8.70 11.13 8.92
C LEU A 22 8.20 12.55 9.26
N MET A 23 6.88 12.78 9.24
CA MET A 23 6.27 14.03 9.67
C MET A 23 6.35 14.25 11.19
N GLU A 24 6.35 13.18 11.99
CA GLU A 24 6.50 13.24 13.45
C GLU A 24 7.96 13.45 13.88
N GLU A 25 8.94 12.95 13.12
CA GLU A 25 10.36 13.15 13.41
C GLU A 25 10.85 14.55 13.07
N ASP A 26 10.89 14.89 11.78
CA ASP A 26 11.42 16.18 11.29
C ASP A 26 10.98 16.43 9.83
N PRO A 27 9.83 17.08 9.62
CA PRO A 27 9.27 17.24 8.28
C PRO A 27 10.11 18.12 7.35
N GLU A 28 10.90 19.06 7.89
CA GLU A 28 11.77 19.93 7.07
C GLU A 28 13.00 19.15 6.59
N LYS A 29 13.60 18.33 7.47
CA LYS A 29 14.74 17.48 7.10
C LYS A 29 14.38 16.43 6.05
N TYR A 30 13.15 15.92 6.06
CA TYR A 30 12.70 14.84 5.18
C TYR A 30 11.80 15.32 4.03
N GLU A 31 11.76 16.61 3.72
CA GLU A 31 10.83 17.18 2.73
C GLU A 31 10.91 16.48 1.36
N GLU A 32 12.12 16.29 0.82
CA GLU A 32 12.32 15.61 -0.47
C GLU A 32 11.83 14.15 -0.44
N LEU A 33 12.13 13.42 0.64
CA LEU A 33 11.73 12.03 0.82
C LEU A 33 10.20 11.92 0.97
N LEU A 34 9.59 12.84 1.72
CA LEU A 34 8.14 12.94 1.86
C LEU A 34 7.43 13.19 0.53
N GLN A 35 8.00 14.02 -0.35
CA GLN A 35 7.46 14.24 -1.69
C GLN A 35 7.52 12.97 -2.55
N VAL A 36 8.65 12.24 -2.50
CA VAL A 36 8.81 10.98 -3.24
C VAL A 36 7.82 9.92 -2.75
N ILE A 37 7.70 9.73 -1.43
CA ILE A 37 6.78 8.74 -0.86
C ILE A 37 5.32 9.11 -1.15
N LYS A 38 4.96 10.40 -1.11
CA LYS A 38 3.62 10.87 -1.50
C LYS A 38 3.31 10.54 -2.96
N LYS A 39 4.25 10.80 -3.86
CA LYS A 39 4.08 10.48 -5.29
C LYS A 39 3.82 9.00 -5.50
N PHE A 40 4.65 8.12 -4.93
CA PHE A 40 4.46 6.67 -5.08
C PHE A 40 3.15 6.19 -4.45
N ARG A 41 2.77 6.71 -3.28
CA ARG A 41 1.47 6.41 -2.68
C ARG A 41 0.31 6.77 -3.61
N ASP A 42 0.37 7.94 -4.23
CA ASP A 42 -0.71 8.42 -5.10
C ASP A 42 -0.78 7.58 -6.40
N GLU A 43 0.36 7.14 -6.93
CA GLU A 43 0.43 6.18 -8.06
C GLU A 43 -0.21 4.82 -7.71
N GLU A 44 0.05 4.28 -6.51
CA GLU A 44 -0.58 3.01 -6.10
C GLU A 44 -2.08 3.13 -5.81
N LEU A 45 -2.55 4.30 -5.36
CA LEU A 45 -3.98 4.58 -5.24
C LEU A 45 -4.67 4.62 -6.61
N GLU A 46 -4.02 5.22 -7.61
CA GLU A 46 -4.52 5.21 -8.99
C GLU A 46 -4.55 3.78 -9.56
N HIS A 47 -3.52 2.97 -9.31
CA HIS A 47 -3.50 1.55 -9.68
C HIS A 47 -4.58 0.74 -8.96
N HIS A 48 -4.84 1.04 -7.69
CA HIS A 48 -5.91 0.42 -6.91
C HIS A 48 -7.29 0.73 -7.51
N ASP A 49 -7.55 1.99 -7.86
CA ASP A 49 -8.83 2.44 -8.40
C ASP A 49 -9.09 1.86 -9.80
N ILE A 50 -8.08 1.85 -10.67
CA ILE A 50 -8.14 1.13 -11.96
C ILE A 50 -8.36 -0.38 -11.74
N GLY A 51 -7.73 -0.93 -10.69
CA GLY A 51 -7.86 -2.33 -10.31
C GLY A 51 -9.28 -2.71 -9.86
N LEU A 52 -10.00 -1.77 -9.24
CA LEU A 52 -11.41 -1.88 -8.85
C LEU A 52 -12.36 -1.73 -10.04
N GLU A 53 -12.13 -0.75 -10.92
CA GLU A 53 -12.94 -0.54 -12.13
C GLU A 53 -12.89 -1.73 -13.10
N HIS A 54 -11.79 -2.50 -13.11
CA HIS A 54 -11.64 -3.74 -13.88
C HIS A 54 -12.17 -4.99 -13.14
N ASP A 55 -13.40 -4.94 -12.63
CA ASP A 55 -14.21 -6.09 -12.16
C ASP A 55 -13.51 -7.01 -11.13
N ALA A 56 -12.74 -6.44 -10.19
CA ALA A 56 -12.17 -7.22 -9.08
C ALA A 56 -13.25 -7.86 -8.17
N GLU A 57 -14.43 -7.23 -8.08
CA GLU A 57 -15.53 -7.67 -7.22
C GLU A 57 -16.33 -8.86 -7.77
N LEU A 58 -16.22 -9.17 -9.07
CA LEU A 58 -16.92 -10.30 -9.69
C LEU A 58 -16.24 -11.65 -9.44
N ALA A 59 -15.05 -11.67 -8.83
CA ALA A 59 -14.37 -12.91 -8.50
C ALA A 59 -15.02 -13.57 -7.25
N PRO A 60 -15.59 -14.78 -7.36
CA PRO A 60 -16.10 -15.49 -6.19
C PRO A 60 -14.98 -15.68 -5.16
N ALA A 61 -15.28 -15.38 -3.88
CA ALA A 61 -14.34 -15.36 -2.76
C ALA A 61 -13.26 -14.25 -2.74
N TYR A 62 -13.47 -13.15 -3.49
CA TYR A 62 -12.59 -11.97 -3.52
C TYR A 62 -12.13 -11.48 -2.13
N ALA A 63 -13.06 -11.29 -1.20
CA ALA A 63 -12.75 -10.79 0.14
C ALA A 63 -11.82 -11.73 0.95
N ILE A 64 -11.90 -13.04 0.72
CA ILE A 64 -11.04 -14.01 1.39
C ILE A 64 -9.64 -13.96 0.79
N LEU A 65 -9.55 -13.99 -0.55
CA LEU A 65 -8.27 -13.91 -1.26
C LEU A 65 -7.53 -12.61 -0.94
N LYS A 66 -8.24 -11.48 -0.91
CA LYS A 66 -7.72 -10.17 -0.52
C LYS A 66 -7.08 -10.22 0.87
N LYS A 67 -7.79 -10.75 1.87
CA LYS A 67 -7.28 -10.88 3.24
C LYS A 67 -6.03 -11.76 3.34
N VAL A 68 -5.98 -12.86 2.58
CA VAL A 68 -4.81 -13.75 2.55
C VAL A 68 -3.59 -13.04 1.98
N ILE A 69 -3.76 -12.31 0.88
CA ILE A 69 -2.68 -11.54 0.25
C ILE A 69 -2.19 -10.43 1.18
N GLN A 70 -3.10 -9.65 1.77
CA GLN A 70 -2.75 -8.59 2.72
C GLN A 70 -1.98 -9.12 3.93
N ALA A 71 -2.38 -10.29 4.45
CA ALA A 71 -1.66 -10.95 5.54
C ALA A 71 -0.25 -11.39 5.12
N GLY A 72 -0.09 -11.91 3.90
CA GLY A 72 1.22 -12.29 3.35
C GLY A 72 2.15 -11.08 3.18
N CYS A 73 1.65 -9.99 2.59
CA CYS A 73 2.40 -8.74 2.43
C CYS A 73 2.81 -8.16 3.78
N SER A 74 1.90 -8.11 4.75
CA SER A 74 2.19 -7.61 6.10
C SER A 74 3.28 -8.44 6.79
N ALA A 75 3.24 -9.76 6.64
CA ALA A 75 4.27 -10.65 7.19
C ALA A 75 5.64 -10.44 6.52
N ALA A 76 5.67 -10.23 5.20
CA ALA A 76 6.91 -9.97 4.46
C ALA A 76 7.54 -8.63 4.85
N ILE A 77 6.73 -7.59 5.01
CA ILE A 77 7.19 -6.26 5.49
C ILE A 77 7.75 -6.40 6.90
N TYR A 78 7.00 -7.04 7.81
CA TYR A 78 7.44 -7.25 9.19
C TYR A 78 8.77 -8.00 9.30
N LEU A 79 8.98 -9.02 8.45
CA LEU A 79 10.26 -9.72 8.39
C LEU A 79 11.36 -8.80 7.88
N SER A 80 11.09 -7.99 6.87
CA SER A 80 12.07 -7.09 6.24
C SER A 80 12.47 -5.91 7.12
N GLU A 81 11.59 -5.42 8.00
CA GLU A 81 11.91 -4.35 8.97
C GLU A 81 12.74 -4.84 10.16
N ARG A 82 12.80 -6.16 10.38
CA ARG A 82 13.44 -6.76 11.56
C ARG A 82 14.84 -7.32 11.30
N PHE A 83 15.24 -7.40 10.04
CA PHE A 83 16.59 -7.72 9.58
C PHE A 83 17.28 -6.44 9.10
#